data_AF-A0A379VJV9-F1
#
_entry.id   AF-A0A379VJV9-F1
#
_cell.length_a   1.000
_cell.length_b   1.000
_cell.length_c   1.000
_cell.angle_alpha   90.00
_cell.angle_beta   90.00
_cell.angle_gamma   90.00
#
_symmetry.space_group_name_H-M   'P 1'
#
loop_
_entity.id
_entity.type
_entity.pdbx_description
1 polymer ?
#
loop_
_entity_poly.entity_id
_entity_poly.type
_entity_poly.pdbx_seq_one_letter_code
_entity_poly.pdbx_strand_id
1 'polypeptide(L)'
;MSREEKLDILRRVDKVAREADKRVQEVNASLTGVYELILVAATRRDAAADVRPLVRLSVSVQVEEDGKRERGASGGGGRFGYEYFLADLDGEVRADAWAKEAVRMALVNLSAVAAPAGTLPVVLGAGWPGVLLHEAVGHGLEGDFNRRGTSVFSGQIGEQVASALCTVVDDGTMMNRRGSVAIDDEGTPGQYNVLIENGVLKGYMQDKLNARLMGAAPTGNGRRES
;
A
#
# COMPACT_ATOMS: atom_id res chain seq x y z
N MET A 1 -2.54 -3.72 -24.00
CA MET A 1 -1.39 -2.85 -24.35
C MET A 1 -0.21 -3.62 -24.97
N SER A 2 0.21 -3.19 -26.16
CA SER A 2 1.43 -3.63 -26.88
C SER A 2 2.71 -3.23 -26.15
N ARG A 3 3.87 -3.69 -26.62
CA ARG A 3 5.17 -3.37 -26.02
C ARG A 3 5.54 -1.89 -26.21
N GLU A 4 5.33 -1.33 -27.40
CA GLU A 4 5.66 0.07 -27.67
C GLU A 4 4.79 1.03 -26.86
N GLU A 5 3.48 0.78 -26.76
CA GLU A 5 2.59 1.61 -25.92
C GLU A 5 3.02 1.62 -24.44
N LYS A 6 3.54 0.49 -23.92
CA LYS A 6 4.11 0.43 -22.57
C LYS A 6 5.38 1.27 -22.43
N LEU A 7 6.25 1.26 -23.46
CA LEU A 7 7.46 2.08 -23.49
C LEU A 7 7.13 3.56 -23.63
N ASP A 8 6.06 3.91 -24.34
CA ASP A 8 5.60 5.29 -24.51
C ASP A 8 5.14 5.91 -23.19
N ILE A 9 4.58 5.13 -22.26
CA ILE A 9 4.33 5.60 -20.88
C ILE A 9 5.63 6.08 -20.23
N LEU A 10 6.71 5.30 -20.34
CA LEU A 10 8.00 5.62 -19.74
C LEU A 10 8.67 6.82 -20.43
N ARG A 11 8.62 6.88 -21.77
CA ARG A 11 9.12 8.03 -22.56
C ARG A 11 8.38 9.31 -22.20
N ARG A 12 7.06 9.22 -21.98
CA ARG A 12 6.23 10.36 -21.55
C ARG A 12 6.64 10.86 -20.16
N VAL A 13 6.85 9.95 -19.20
CA VAL A 13 7.33 10.30 -17.85
C VAL A 13 8.69 11.01 -17.91
N ASP A 14 9.66 10.48 -18.67
CA ASP A 14 10.99 11.10 -18.83
C ASP A 14 10.87 12.52 -19.40
N LYS A 15 10.10 12.68 -20.49
CA LYS A 15 9.88 13.99 -21.11
C LYS A 15 9.26 14.98 -20.13
N VAL A 16 8.13 14.64 -19.50
CA VAL A 16 7.39 15.55 -18.61
C VAL A 16 8.21 15.93 -17.39
N ALA A 17 8.93 14.98 -16.79
CA ALA A 17 9.79 15.26 -15.64
C ALA A 17 10.94 16.23 -16.00
N ARG A 18 11.60 16.03 -17.15
CA ARG A 18 12.68 16.92 -17.62
C ARG A 18 12.19 18.31 -18.00
N GLU A 19 10.98 18.41 -18.57
CA GLU A 19 10.36 19.70 -18.92
C GLU A 19 9.85 20.47 -17.70
N ALA A 20 9.60 19.80 -16.57
CA ALA A 20 9.01 20.41 -15.39
C ALA A 20 9.96 21.39 -14.65
N ASP A 21 11.27 21.12 -14.63
CA ASP A 21 12.25 22.01 -14.02
C ASP A 21 13.65 21.78 -14.62
N LYS A 22 14.37 22.86 -14.95
CA LYS A 22 15.73 22.82 -15.52
C LYS A 22 16.76 22.11 -14.64
N ARG A 23 16.50 21.98 -13.33
CA ARG A 23 17.38 21.33 -12.36
C ARG A 23 17.33 19.81 -12.46
N VAL A 24 16.34 19.23 -13.13
CA VAL A 24 16.22 17.78 -13.31
C VAL A 24 17.34 17.26 -14.21
N GLN A 25 18.22 16.42 -13.65
CA GLN A 25 19.36 15.83 -14.35
C GLN A 25 19.08 14.39 -14.78
N GLU A 26 18.53 13.59 -13.87
CA GLU A 26 18.26 12.17 -14.08
C GLU A 26 16.78 11.86 -13.85
N VAL A 27 16.23 10.97 -14.69
CA VAL A 27 14.91 10.38 -14.53
C VAL A 27 15.04 8.87 -14.69
N ASN A 28 14.54 8.12 -13.71
CA ASN A 28 14.38 6.68 -13.77
C ASN A 28 12.89 6.35 -13.63
N ALA A 29 12.32 5.78 -14.68
CA ALA A 29 10.94 5.33 -14.69
C ALA A 29 10.90 3.82 -14.95
N SER A 30 10.13 3.08 -14.14
CA SER A 30 9.98 1.63 -14.28
C SER A 30 8.52 1.20 -14.30
N LEU A 31 8.22 0.24 -15.16
CA LEU A 31 6.91 -0.37 -15.32
C LEU A 31 7.01 -1.84 -14.93
N THR A 32 6.21 -2.28 -13.96
CA THR A 32 6.14 -3.67 -13.52
C THR A 32 4.72 -4.19 -13.70
N GLY A 33 4.59 -5.44 -14.12
CA GLY A 33 3.31 -6.13 -14.13
C GLY A 33 3.47 -7.61 -13.80
N VAL A 34 2.52 -8.12 -13.05
CA VAL A 34 2.40 -9.52 -12.65
C VAL A 34 1.02 -10.01 -13.08
N TYR A 35 0.97 -11.24 -13.58
CA TYR A 35 -0.25 -11.99 -13.79
C TYR A 35 -0.06 -13.35 -13.12
N GLU A 36 -0.69 -13.51 -11.97
CA GLU A 36 -0.53 -14.69 -11.12
C GLU A 36 -1.82 -15.51 -11.14
N LEU A 37 -1.68 -16.83 -11.23
CA LEU A 37 -2.77 -17.79 -11.12
C LEU A 37 -2.53 -18.62 -9.87
N ILE A 38 -3.52 -18.70 -8.99
CA ILE A 38 -3.47 -19.57 -7.82
C ILE A 38 -4.65 -20.54 -7.80
N LEU A 39 -4.41 -21.72 -7.24
CA LEU A 39 -5.44 -22.69 -6.89
C LEU A 39 -5.05 -23.32 -5.55
N VAL A 40 -6.00 -23.30 -4.62
CA VAL A 40 -5.88 -23.94 -3.31
C VAL A 40 -6.91 -25.05 -3.21
N ALA A 41 -6.49 -26.22 -2.73
CA ALA A 41 -7.35 -27.36 -2.44
C ALA A 41 -7.03 -27.89 -1.04
N ALA A 42 -8.03 -27.94 -0.16
CA ALA A 42 -7.86 -28.30 1.25
C ALA A 42 -8.51 -29.64 1.59
N THR A 43 -8.06 -30.27 2.67
CA THR A 43 -8.58 -31.57 3.16
C THR A 43 -10.05 -31.55 3.54
N ARG A 44 -10.64 -30.36 3.77
CA ARG A 44 -12.07 -30.15 3.99
C ARG A 44 -12.91 -30.12 2.70
N ARG A 45 -12.32 -30.47 1.55
CA ARG A 45 -12.93 -30.48 0.20
C ARG A 45 -13.30 -29.11 -0.36
N ASP A 46 -12.79 -28.04 0.24
CA ASP A 46 -12.87 -26.70 -0.34
C ASP A 46 -11.77 -26.55 -1.38
N ALA A 47 -12.14 -26.03 -2.55
CA ALA A 47 -11.21 -25.59 -3.58
C ALA A 47 -11.57 -24.18 -4.02
N ALA A 48 -10.57 -23.33 -4.15
CA ALA A 48 -10.73 -21.95 -4.61
C ALA A 48 -9.58 -21.58 -5.54
N ALA A 49 -9.83 -20.67 -6.47
CA ALA A 49 -8.84 -20.20 -7.41
C ALA A 49 -9.00 -18.69 -7.62
N ASP A 50 -7.90 -18.04 -8.00
CA ASP A 50 -7.87 -16.60 -8.25
C ASP A 50 -6.95 -16.27 -9.43
N VAL A 51 -7.25 -15.15 -10.06
CA VAL A 51 -6.47 -14.55 -11.14
C VAL A 51 -6.09 -13.14 -10.71
N ARG A 52 -4.80 -12.93 -10.47
CA ARG A 52 -4.28 -11.75 -9.78
C ARG A 52 -3.42 -10.90 -10.72
N PRO A 53 -4.02 -9.95 -11.47
CA PRO A 53 -3.24 -8.92 -12.13
C PRO A 53 -2.69 -7.93 -11.10
N LEU A 54 -1.50 -7.42 -11.32
CA LEU A 54 -0.94 -6.32 -10.54
C LEU A 54 0.03 -5.52 -11.39
N VAL A 55 -0.20 -4.22 -11.56
CA VAL A 55 0.70 -3.31 -12.26
C VAL A 55 1.21 -2.21 -11.34
N ARG A 56 2.42 -1.71 -11.60
CA ARG A 56 3.01 -0.58 -10.89
C ARG A 56 3.86 0.27 -11.85
N LEU A 57 3.70 1.58 -11.77
CA LEU A 57 4.61 2.57 -12.33
C LEU A 57 5.37 3.21 -11.16
N SER A 58 6.69 3.29 -11.26
CA SER A 58 7.54 3.99 -10.28
C SER A 58 8.36 5.04 -11.01
N VAL A 59 8.48 6.23 -10.41
CA VAL A 59 9.25 7.35 -10.94
C VAL A 59 10.21 7.83 -9.87
N SER A 60 11.48 7.97 -10.22
CA SER A 60 12.51 8.60 -9.41
C SER A 60 13.21 9.66 -10.24
N VAL A 61 13.42 10.83 -9.65
CA VAL A 61 14.15 11.93 -10.29
C VAL A 61 15.28 12.41 -9.40
N GLN A 62 16.33 12.94 -10.01
CA GLN A 62 17.40 13.66 -9.32
C GLN A 62 17.45 15.09 -9.85
N VAL A 63 17.51 16.04 -8.92
CA VAL A 63 17.70 17.46 -9.21
C VAL A 63 19.07 17.92 -8.72
N GLU A 64 19.62 18.94 -9.39
CA GLU A 64 20.88 19.57 -9.01
C GLU A 64 20.80 21.10 -9.16
N GLU A 65 21.31 21.81 -8.17
CA GLU A 65 21.45 23.27 -8.17
C GLU A 65 22.70 23.66 -7.37
N ASP A 66 23.61 24.40 -8.00
CA ASP A 66 24.87 24.88 -7.42
C ASP A 66 25.70 23.79 -6.71
N GLY A 67 25.73 22.58 -7.30
CA GLY A 67 26.45 21.42 -6.76
C GLY A 67 25.69 20.64 -5.68
N LYS A 68 24.56 21.14 -5.17
CA LYS A 68 23.67 20.42 -4.25
C LYS A 68 22.74 19.51 -5.04
N ARG A 69 22.61 18.24 -4.63
CA ARG A 69 21.73 17.26 -5.27
C ARG A 69 20.72 16.70 -4.30
N GLU A 70 19.50 16.50 -4.77
CA GLU A 70 18.45 15.79 -4.03
C GLU A 70 17.61 14.91 -4.95
N ARG A 71 16.85 13.99 -4.35
CA ARG A 71 15.98 13.06 -5.07
C ARG A 71 14.52 13.18 -4.63
N GLY A 72 13.63 12.83 -5.55
CA GLY A 72 12.19 12.74 -5.31
C GLY A 72 11.62 11.54 -6.03
N ALA A 73 10.53 11.01 -5.50
CA ALA A 73 9.88 9.82 -6.03
C ALA A 73 8.37 9.95 -6.01
N SER A 74 7.74 9.23 -6.93
CA SER A 74 6.28 9.08 -7.01
C SER A 74 5.95 7.74 -7.68
N GLY A 75 4.66 7.44 -7.78
CA GLY A 75 4.17 6.28 -8.51
C GLY A 75 3.04 5.58 -7.78
N GLY A 76 2.65 4.43 -8.31
CA GLY A 76 1.53 3.68 -7.81
C GLY A 76 1.03 2.65 -8.81
N GLY A 77 -0.14 2.11 -8.53
CA GLY A 77 -0.77 1.09 -9.36
C GLY A 77 -1.78 0.28 -8.56
N GLY A 78 -2.15 -0.87 -9.09
CA GLY A 78 -3.23 -1.69 -8.55
C GLY A 78 -3.48 -2.92 -9.42
N ARG A 79 -4.62 -3.55 -9.19
CA ARG A 79 -4.97 -4.84 -9.81
C ARG A 79 -5.78 -4.62 -11.08
N PHE A 80 -5.12 -4.21 -12.16
CA PHE A 80 -5.71 -3.89 -13.47
C PHE A 80 -4.64 -3.79 -14.56
N GLY A 81 -5.04 -3.41 -15.78
CA GLY A 81 -4.15 -3.16 -16.91
C GLY A 81 -3.38 -1.83 -16.84
N TYR A 82 -2.39 -1.68 -17.71
CA TYR A 82 -1.51 -0.49 -17.78
C TYR A 82 -2.21 0.77 -18.26
N GLU A 83 -3.39 0.64 -18.87
CA GLU A 83 -4.25 1.73 -19.33
C GLU A 83 -4.58 2.70 -18.18
N TYR A 84 -4.55 2.21 -16.93
CA TYR A 84 -4.67 3.04 -15.74
C TYR A 84 -3.65 4.19 -15.69
N PHE A 85 -2.42 4.01 -16.17
CA PHE A 85 -1.40 5.08 -16.12
C PHE A 85 -1.64 6.18 -17.15
N LEU A 86 -2.47 5.93 -18.16
CA LEU A 86 -2.85 6.90 -19.19
C LEU A 86 -4.20 7.56 -18.94
N ALA A 87 -4.97 7.06 -17.97
CA ALA A 87 -6.25 7.62 -17.58
C ALA A 87 -6.09 8.94 -16.81
N ASP A 88 -7.19 9.70 -16.77
CA ASP A 88 -7.27 11.00 -16.09
C ASP A 88 -7.06 10.88 -14.57
N LEU A 89 -6.33 11.84 -14.02
CA LEU A 89 -6.19 12.14 -12.61
C LEU A 89 -6.27 13.66 -12.46
N ASP A 90 -7.40 14.16 -11.98
CA ASP A 90 -7.66 15.58 -11.71
C ASP A 90 -7.41 16.49 -12.92
N GLY A 91 -7.80 16.03 -14.12
CA GLY A 91 -7.64 16.79 -15.36
C GLY A 91 -6.31 16.60 -16.09
N GLU A 92 -5.40 15.76 -15.56
CA GLU A 92 -4.12 15.42 -16.19
C GLU A 92 -4.02 13.92 -16.48
N VAL A 93 -3.18 13.56 -17.46
CA VAL A 93 -2.78 12.15 -17.63
C VAL A 93 -2.02 11.72 -16.37
N ARG A 94 -2.44 10.63 -15.73
CA ARG A 94 -1.88 10.16 -14.45
C ARG A 94 -0.36 10.01 -14.44
N ALA A 95 0.23 9.48 -15.52
CA ALA A 95 1.68 9.37 -15.66
C ALA A 95 2.38 10.74 -15.59
N ASP A 96 1.77 11.80 -16.13
CA ASP A 96 2.32 13.16 -16.14
C ASP A 96 2.22 13.78 -14.76
N ALA A 97 1.05 13.65 -14.13
CA ALA A 97 0.82 14.13 -12.76
C ALA A 97 1.86 13.51 -11.81
N TRP A 98 2.12 12.20 -11.93
CA TRP A 98 3.14 11.53 -11.12
C TRP A 98 4.57 11.93 -11.50
N ALA A 99 4.88 12.15 -12.78
CA ALA A 99 6.19 12.68 -13.17
C ALA A 99 6.47 14.05 -12.51
N LYS A 100 5.49 14.96 -12.57
CA LYS A 100 5.56 16.28 -11.91
C LYS A 100 5.65 16.15 -10.39
N GLU A 101 4.93 15.22 -9.79
CA GLU A 101 4.97 15.00 -8.34
C GLU A 101 6.35 14.54 -7.86
N ALA A 102 7.03 13.66 -8.61
CA ALA A 102 8.39 13.25 -8.27
C ALA A 102 9.36 14.44 -8.30
N VAL A 103 9.23 15.33 -9.29
CA VAL A 103 10.02 16.58 -9.38
C VAL A 103 9.68 17.51 -8.22
N ARG A 104 8.40 17.72 -7.91
CA ARG A 104 7.96 18.53 -6.77
C ARG A 104 8.57 18.04 -5.46
N MET A 105 8.53 16.73 -5.20
CA MET A 105 9.14 16.12 -4.02
C MET A 105 10.66 16.35 -3.96
N ALA A 106 11.36 16.22 -5.09
CA ALA A 106 12.80 16.46 -5.15
C ALA A 106 13.17 17.91 -4.82
N LEU A 107 12.38 18.87 -5.32
CA LEU A 107 12.59 20.30 -5.06
C LEU A 107 12.26 20.70 -3.62
N VAL A 108 11.24 20.09 -3.02
CA VAL A 108 10.96 20.25 -1.58
C VAL A 108 12.15 19.75 -0.76
N ASN A 109 12.68 18.57 -1.06
CA ASN A 109 13.87 18.05 -0.39
C ASN A 109 15.09 18.96 -0.59
N LEU A 110 15.29 19.48 -1.81
CA LEU A 110 16.42 20.37 -2.13
C LEU A 110 16.41 21.65 -1.29
N SER A 111 15.23 22.19 -0.97
CA SER A 111 15.05 23.40 -0.16
C SER A 111 14.92 23.14 1.35
N ALA A 112 14.86 21.88 1.77
CA ALA A 112 14.64 21.52 3.16
C ALA A 112 15.80 21.98 4.07
N VAL A 113 15.42 22.41 5.28
CA VAL A 113 16.33 22.74 6.39
C VAL A 113 16.25 21.67 7.47
N ALA A 114 17.12 21.78 8.49
CA ALA A 114 17.09 20.85 9.62
C ALA A 114 15.72 20.85 10.31
N ALA A 115 15.18 19.65 10.54
CA ALA A 115 13.94 19.48 11.29
C ALA A 115 14.17 19.70 12.81
N PRO A 116 13.16 20.17 13.57
CA PRO A 116 13.25 20.31 15.02
C PRO A 116 13.31 18.94 15.73
N ALA A 117 13.90 18.91 16.92
CA ALA A 117 14.02 17.71 17.74
C ALA A 117 13.18 17.80 19.03
N GLY A 118 12.63 16.66 19.47
CA GLY A 118 11.87 16.55 20.73
C GLY A 118 10.48 15.95 20.54
N THR A 119 9.69 15.91 21.62
CA THR A 119 8.27 15.54 21.58
C THR A 119 7.45 16.75 21.15
N LEU A 120 6.82 16.66 19.98
CA LEU A 120 6.09 17.74 19.35
C LEU A 120 4.71 17.21 18.89
N PRO A 121 3.68 18.06 18.81
CA PRO A 121 2.48 17.73 18.05
C PRO A 121 2.84 17.51 16.57
N VAL A 122 2.31 16.44 15.96
CA VAL A 122 2.53 16.09 14.55
C VAL A 122 1.19 15.97 13.85
N VAL A 123 1.04 16.67 12.72
CA VAL A 123 -0.12 16.52 11.83
C VAL A 123 0.30 15.63 10.66
N LEU A 124 -0.41 14.52 10.48
CA LEU A 124 -0.17 13.59 9.38
C LEU A 124 -1.15 13.87 8.23
N GLY A 125 -0.63 13.92 7.00
CA GLY A 125 -1.46 14.00 5.80
C GLY A 125 -2.26 12.73 5.55
N ALA A 126 -3.27 12.82 4.69
CA ALA A 126 -4.06 11.65 4.30
C ALA A 126 -3.28 10.70 3.37
N GLY A 127 -3.74 9.45 3.25
CA GLY A 127 -3.19 8.46 2.31
C GLY A 127 -2.01 7.68 2.88
N TRP A 128 -0.85 7.74 2.22
CA TRP A 128 0.33 6.94 2.59
C TRP A 128 0.86 7.15 4.02
N PRO A 129 0.76 8.34 4.66
CA PRO A 129 1.09 8.48 6.08
C PRO A 129 0.30 7.55 7.02
N GLY A 130 -0.75 6.87 6.52
CA GLY A 130 -1.39 5.74 7.17
C GLY A 130 -0.48 4.56 7.49
N VAL A 131 0.80 4.56 7.07
CA VAL A 131 1.85 3.67 7.62
C VAL A 131 1.83 3.70 9.16
N LEU A 132 1.49 4.83 9.79
CA LEU A 132 1.27 4.89 11.24
C LEU A 132 0.35 3.75 11.73
N LEU A 133 -0.78 3.53 11.05
CA LEU A 133 -1.74 2.51 11.44
C LEU A 133 -1.18 1.10 11.22
N HIS A 134 -0.44 0.90 10.12
CA HIS A 134 0.19 -0.39 9.80
C HIS A 134 1.16 -0.83 10.90
N GLU A 135 2.04 0.08 11.33
CA GLU A 135 3.07 -0.23 12.33
C GLU A 135 2.52 -0.21 13.76
N ALA A 136 1.73 0.81 14.13
CA ALA A 136 1.33 1.03 15.51
C ALA A 136 0.30 0.01 16.00
N VAL A 137 -0.58 -0.46 15.11
CA VAL A 137 -1.63 -1.42 15.46
C VAL A 137 -1.73 -2.58 14.48
N GLY A 138 -1.48 -2.39 13.17
CA GLY A 138 -1.68 -3.42 12.14
C GLY A 138 -1.00 -4.74 12.49
N HIS A 139 0.33 -4.76 12.55
CA HIS A 139 1.08 -5.96 12.94
C HIS A 139 0.72 -6.47 14.34
N GLY A 140 0.53 -5.56 15.30
CA GLY A 140 0.13 -5.92 16.67
C GLY A 140 -1.20 -6.66 16.75
N LEU A 141 -2.07 -6.52 15.75
CA LEU A 141 -3.39 -7.16 15.67
C LEU A 141 -3.43 -8.38 14.72
N GLU A 142 -2.28 -8.87 14.28
CA GLU A 142 -2.17 -10.17 13.61
C GLU A 142 -2.36 -11.32 14.63
N GLY A 143 -3.19 -12.29 14.27
CA GLY A 143 -3.72 -13.31 15.19
C GLY A 143 -2.66 -14.27 15.72
N ASP A 144 -1.54 -14.45 15.03
CA ASP A 144 -0.49 -15.36 15.43
C ASP A 144 0.32 -14.84 16.64
N PHE A 145 0.62 -13.53 16.71
CA PHE A 145 1.21 -12.91 17.90
C PHE A 145 0.22 -12.92 19.07
N ASN A 146 -1.05 -12.63 18.80
CA ASN A 146 -2.08 -12.55 19.83
C ASN A 146 -2.37 -13.91 20.46
N ARG A 147 -2.44 -14.97 19.64
CA ARG A 147 -2.58 -16.35 20.08
C ARG A 147 -1.39 -16.81 20.92
N ARG A 148 -0.16 -16.40 20.58
CA ARG A 148 1.06 -16.74 21.33
C ARG A 148 1.23 -15.91 22.61
N GLY A 149 0.43 -14.86 22.81
CA GLY A 149 0.56 -13.98 23.97
C GLY A 149 1.74 -12.99 23.88
N THR A 150 2.33 -12.82 22.70
CA THR A 150 3.54 -11.99 22.50
C THR A 150 3.23 -10.57 22.02
N SER A 151 2.00 -10.32 21.58
CA SER A 151 1.56 -8.97 21.23
C SER A 151 1.20 -8.19 22.49
N VAL A 152 1.44 -6.88 22.48
CA VAL A 152 0.92 -5.97 23.51
C VAL A 152 -0.62 -5.95 23.56
N PHE A 153 -1.27 -6.36 22.47
CA PHE A 153 -2.74 -6.43 22.36
C PHE A 153 -3.34 -7.77 22.82
N SER A 154 -2.51 -8.74 23.21
CA SER A 154 -2.98 -10.05 23.64
C SER A 154 -3.96 -9.95 24.81
N GLY A 155 -5.18 -10.45 24.61
CA GLY A 155 -6.24 -10.46 25.62
C GLY A 155 -6.92 -9.11 25.86
N GLN A 156 -6.68 -8.11 25.01
CA GLN A 156 -7.22 -6.74 25.17
C GLN A 156 -8.53 -6.50 24.39
N ILE A 157 -9.18 -7.55 23.84
CA ILE A 157 -10.46 -7.38 23.14
C ILE A 157 -11.50 -6.82 24.11
N GLY A 158 -12.18 -5.75 23.71
CA GLY A 158 -13.14 -5.00 24.53
C GLY A 158 -12.52 -3.81 25.28
N GLU A 159 -11.19 -3.70 25.33
CA GLU A 159 -10.49 -2.60 25.98
C GLU A 159 -10.29 -1.39 25.06
N GLN A 160 -10.13 -0.22 25.66
CA GLN A 160 -9.81 1.02 24.95
C GLN A 160 -8.31 1.07 24.63
N VAL A 161 -7.97 0.87 23.36
CA VAL A 161 -6.59 0.81 22.87
C VAL A 161 -6.17 2.02 22.03
N ALA A 162 -7.14 2.87 21.67
CA ALA A 162 -6.92 4.13 20.96
C ALA A 162 -7.91 5.21 21.43
N SER A 163 -7.70 6.44 20.95
CA SER A 163 -8.67 7.52 21.15
C SER A 163 -10.06 7.10 20.65
N ALA A 164 -11.12 7.58 21.31
CA ALA A 164 -12.50 7.31 20.90
C ALA A 164 -12.83 7.85 19.49
N LEU A 165 -11.98 8.71 18.93
CA LEU A 165 -12.09 9.24 17.58
C LEU A 165 -11.66 8.23 16.50
N CYS A 166 -11.07 7.10 16.88
CA CYS A 166 -10.43 6.16 15.96
C CYS A 166 -11.30 4.93 15.70
N THR A 167 -11.61 4.69 14.42
CA THR A 167 -12.09 3.40 13.92
C THR A 167 -11.10 2.93 12.86
N VAL A 168 -10.54 1.74 13.04
CA VAL A 168 -9.49 1.16 12.19
C VAL A 168 -10.00 -0.17 11.63
N VAL A 169 -9.87 -0.31 10.31
CA VAL A 169 -10.31 -1.50 9.58
C VAL A 169 -9.18 -2.06 8.72
N ASP A 170 -9.18 -3.37 8.55
CA ASP A 170 -8.46 -4.05 7.48
C ASP A 170 -9.50 -4.52 6.45
N ASP A 171 -9.36 -4.08 5.20
CA ASP A 171 -10.38 -4.28 4.17
C ASP A 171 -9.78 -4.96 2.92
N GLY A 172 -9.99 -6.27 2.84
CA GLY A 172 -9.62 -7.09 1.69
C GLY A 172 -10.55 -6.94 0.49
N THR A 173 -11.69 -6.25 0.61
CA THR A 173 -12.79 -6.26 -0.38
C THR A 173 -12.71 -5.16 -1.42
N MET A 174 -11.80 -4.19 -1.25
CA MET A 174 -11.74 -3.02 -2.12
C MET A 174 -11.43 -3.38 -3.58
N MET A 175 -12.35 -3.06 -4.49
CA MET A 175 -12.15 -3.32 -5.91
C MET A 175 -10.88 -2.63 -6.44
N ASN A 176 -10.12 -3.34 -7.27
CA ASN A 176 -8.96 -2.83 -8.01
C ASN A 176 -7.74 -2.39 -7.16
N ARG A 177 -7.79 -2.47 -5.83
CA ARG A 177 -6.69 -2.03 -4.95
C ARG A 177 -5.56 -3.04 -4.89
N ARG A 178 -4.32 -2.53 -4.73
CA ARG A 178 -3.10 -3.34 -4.58
C ARG A 178 -3.17 -4.31 -3.39
N GLY A 179 -3.72 -3.88 -2.26
CA GLY A 179 -3.75 -4.65 -1.01
C GLY A 179 -4.86 -5.70 -0.95
N SER A 180 -5.87 -5.59 -1.81
CA SER A 180 -7.07 -6.43 -1.76
C SER A 180 -6.83 -7.85 -2.23
N VAL A 181 -7.73 -8.74 -1.80
CA VAL A 181 -7.71 -10.18 -2.04
C VAL A 181 -9.14 -10.62 -2.38
N ALA A 182 -9.35 -11.20 -3.56
CA ALA A 182 -10.64 -11.82 -3.88
C ALA A 182 -10.83 -13.07 -3.01
N ILE A 183 -9.77 -13.88 -2.95
CA ILE A 183 -9.52 -14.89 -1.91
C ILE A 183 -8.10 -14.71 -1.37
N ASP A 184 -7.92 -14.97 -0.09
CA ASP A 184 -6.59 -15.15 0.51
C ASP A 184 -5.94 -16.45 0.02
N ASP A 185 -4.69 -16.70 0.42
CA ASP A 185 -3.92 -17.86 -0.05
C ASP A 185 -4.36 -19.19 0.58
N GLU A 186 -5.36 -19.14 1.46
CA GLU A 186 -6.05 -20.31 2.01
C GLU A 186 -7.44 -20.53 1.39
N GLY A 187 -7.88 -19.64 0.50
CA GLY A 187 -9.16 -19.70 -0.20
C GLY A 187 -10.32 -19.03 0.54
N THR A 188 -10.05 -18.27 1.59
CA THR A 188 -11.06 -17.49 2.31
C THR A 188 -11.31 -16.18 1.56
N PRO A 189 -12.57 -15.80 1.23
CA PRO A 189 -12.85 -14.52 0.61
C PRO A 189 -12.32 -13.34 1.44
N GLY A 190 -11.88 -12.27 0.77
CA GLY A 190 -11.53 -11.02 1.45
C GLY A 190 -12.73 -10.45 2.23
N GLN A 191 -12.46 -9.82 3.37
CA GLN A 191 -13.50 -9.29 4.26
C GLN A 191 -13.20 -7.85 4.66
N TYR A 192 -14.26 -7.16 5.11
CA TYR A 192 -14.17 -5.88 5.80
C TYR A 192 -14.13 -6.15 7.30
N ASN A 193 -12.94 -6.12 7.88
CA ASN A 193 -12.71 -6.46 9.28
C ASN A 193 -12.53 -5.20 10.12
N VAL A 194 -13.50 -4.89 10.98
CA VAL A 194 -13.35 -3.82 11.97
C VAL A 194 -12.45 -4.30 13.10
N LEU A 195 -11.24 -3.74 13.18
CA LEU A 195 -10.25 -4.10 14.19
C LEU A 195 -10.41 -3.24 15.44
N ILE A 196 -10.60 -1.94 15.27
CA ILE A 196 -10.85 -0.99 16.35
C ILE A 196 -12.08 -0.17 15.97
N GLU A 197 -13.02 0.01 16.90
CA GLU A 197 -14.21 0.85 16.70
C GLU A 197 -14.34 1.82 17.86
N ASN A 198 -14.36 3.12 17.56
CA ASN A 198 -14.42 4.19 18.56
C ASN A 198 -13.40 3.99 19.69
N GLY A 199 -12.16 3.63 19.33
CA GLY A 199 -11.05 3.37 20.24
C GLY A 199 -11.02 1.99 20.91
N VAL A 200 -12.06 1.17 20.74
CA VAL A 200 -12.19 -0.14 21.40
C VAL A 200 -11.74 -1.27 20.48
N LEU A 201 -10.84 -2.14 20.96
CA LEU A 201 -10.38 -3.31 20.22
C LEU A 201 -11.50 -4.34 20.05
N LYS A 202 -11.75 -4.76 18.80
CA LYS A 202 -12.85 -5.69 18.43
C LYS A 202 -12.39 -7.09 18.06
N GLY A 203 -11.18 -7.23 17.51
CA GLY A 203 -10.70 -8.52 17.07
C GLY A 203 -9.32 -8.46 16.42
N TYR A 204 -8.92 -9.59 15.83
CA TYR A 204 -7.62 -9.78 15.21
C TYR A 204 -7.79 -10.28 13.77
N MET A 205 -6.78 -10.05 12.93
CA MET A 205 -6.66 -10.65 11.60
C MET A 205 -6.20 -12.11 11.72
N GLN A 206 -6.83 -13.03 11.00
CA GLN A 206 -6.65 -14.48 11.18
C GLN A 206 -6.37 -15.22 9.86
N ASP A 207 -5.47 -16.20 9.96
CA ASP A 207 -5.42 -17.37 9.09
C ASP A 207 -6.24 -18.52 9.69
N LYS A 208 -6.41 -19.63 8.95
CA LYS A 208 -7.19 -20.80 9.41
C LYS A 208 -6.57 -21.48 10.63
N LEU A 209 -5.24 -21.46 10.77
CA LEU A 209 -4.55 -22.09 11.89
C LEU A 209 -4.83 -21.35 13.19
N ASN A 210 -4.58 -20.05 13.23
CA ASN A 210 -4.71 -19.24 14.44
C ASN A 210 -6.19 -19.01 14.77
N ALA A 211 -7.07 -18.85 13.77
CA ALA A 211 -8.52 -18.84 13.97
C ALA A 211 -8.96 -20.09 14.77
N ARG A 212 -8.55 -21.29 14.33
CA ARG A 212 -8.88 -22.54 15.03
C ARG A 212 -8.36 -22.56 16.47
N LEU A 213 -7.11 -22.17 16.69
CA LEU A 213 -6.49 -22.22 18.02
C LEU A 213 -7.08 -21.19 18.99
N MET A 214 -7.62 -20.08 18.48
CA MET A 214 -8.26 -19.03 19.27
C MET A 214 -9.78 -19.20 19.39
N GLY A 215 -10.37 -20.23 18.75
CA GLY A 215 -11.83 -20.40 18.70
C GLY A 215 -12.55 -19.30 17.89
N ALA A 216 -11.86 -18.67 16.95
CA ALA A 216 -12.36 -17.62 16.07
C ALA A 216 -12.63 -18.14 14.64
N ALA A 217 -13.23 -17.30 13.80
CA ALA A 217 -13.43 -17.56 12.37
C ALA A 217 -12.25 -17.00 11.54
N PRO A 218 -11.94 -17.59 10.36
CA PRO A 218 -11.01 -17.00 9.40
C PRO A 218 -11.53 -15.65 8.87
N THR A 219 -10.62 -14.68 8.67
CA THR A 219 -10.98 -13.30 8.32
C THR A 219 -10.51 -12.87 6.92
N GLY A 220 -9.96 -13.79 6.12
CA GLY A 220 -9.44 -13.47 4.79
C GLY A 220 -8.03 -12.87 4.81
N ASN A 221 -7.23 -13.18 5.83
CA ASN A 221 -5.89 -12.63 6.03
C ASN A 221 -4.77 -13.69 5.94
N GLY A 222 -5.07 -14.94 5.58
CA GLY A 222 -4.07 -16.00 5.41
C GLY A 222 -3.27 -15.81 4.12
N ARG A 223 -2.10 -15.17 4.21
CA ARG A 223 -1.28 -14.78 3.05
C ARG A 223 0.13 -15.37 3.09
N ARG A 224 0.71 -15.63 1.93
CA ARG A 224 2.09 -16.10 1.78
C ARG A 224 2.83 -15.41 0.63
N GLU A 225 4.15 -15.36 0.75
CA GLU A 225 5.02 -15.04 -0.39
C GLU A 225 5.22 -16.30 -1.25
N SER A 226 5.24 -16.12 -2.57
CA SER A 226 5.51 -17.15 -3.59
C SER A 226 6.87 -16.91 -4.21
#